data_AF-A0A7V5FSQ1-F1
#
_entry.id   AF-A0A7V5FSQ1-F1
#
_cell.length_a   1.000
_cell.length_b   1.000
_cell.length_c   1.000
_cell.angle_alpha   90.00
_cell.angle_beta   90.00
_cell.angle_gamma   90.00
#
_symmetry.space_group_name_H-M   'P 1'
#
loop_
_entity.id
_entity.type
_entity.pdbx_description
1 polymer ?
#
loop_
_entity_poly.entity_id
_entity_poly.type
_entity_poly.pdbx_seq_one_letter_code
_entity_poly.pdbx_strand_id
1 'polypeptide(L)'
;MIFPEYRPRRMRKNKTLRAMIRETRLSSSQMIYPLFIMPGKGKKEAISSMPGVYRISVDQLKKEARACMDVGINSVILFGLPEKKDAVGSGAYAKNGIVQRAIQELKNQAPEMNVVTDVCLCEYTDHGHCGCLVGHEVDNDATLELLAKTALSHARAGADMVAPSDMMDGRISEIRSTLDENDFHMVPIMSYAVKYASAFYGPFRDAADCAPQFGDRRSYQMDPANSREALREATLDVEEGADILMVKPAVAYLDIISRLRDEFDLPIAAYHVSGEYAMIKAAAGKGWIDGERVMAETLLSIRRAGADILITYFARDMAKLLRERG
;
A
#
# COMPACT_ATOMS: atom_id res chain seq x y z
N MET A 1 17.08 49.48 18.66
CA MET A 1 16.92 48.03 18.92
C MET A 1 16.83 47.29 17.58
N ILE A 2 17.58 46.21 17.39
CA ILE A 2 17.57 45.45 16.13
C ILE A 2 16.35 44.52 16.14
N PHE A 3 15.22 45.01 15.63
CA PHE A 3 13.97 44.24 15.51
C PHE A 3 13.97 43.39 14.22
N PRO A 4 13.56 42.10 14.24
CA PRO A 4 13.26 41.28 15.42
C PRO A 4 14.51 40.68 16.09
N GLU A 5 14.38 40.34 17.39
CA GLU A 5 15.42 39.68 18.21
C GLU A 5 15.67 38.23 17.75
N TYR A 6 14.61 37.44 17.64
CA TYR A 6 14.66 36.12 17.04
C TYR A 6 14.57 36.19 15.51
N ARG A 7 15.48 35.52 14.82
CA ARG A 7 15.56 35.52 13.35
C ARG A 7 15.67 34.08 12.84
N PRO A 8 14.55 33.40 12.51
CA PRO A 8 14.56 32.03 12.01
C PRO A 8 15.46 31.82 10.78
N ARG A 9 15.66 32.88 9.97
CA ARG A 9 16.56 32.89 8.81
C ARG A 9 18.02 32.55 9.17
N ARG A 10 18.45 32.75 10.42
CA ARG A 10 19.81 32.39 10.89
C ARG A 10 20.10 30.90 10.64
N MET A 11 19.14 30.03 10.96
CA MET A 11 19.26 28.58 10.76
C MET A 11 19.02 28.13 9.31
N ARG A 12 18.64 29.05 8.42
CA ARG A 12 18.31 28.79 7.01
C ARG A 12 19.39 29.31 6.04
N LYS A 13 20.47 29.91 6.57
CA LYS A 13 21.47 30.67 5.81
C LYS A 13 22.18 29.85 4.72
N ASN A 14 22.47 28.57 4.97
CA ASN A 14 23.15 27.70 4.01
C ASN A 14 22.68 26.25 4.13
N LYS A 15 23.11 25.42 3.17
CA LYS A 15 22.76 23.99 3.11
C LYS A 15 23.21 23.22 4.35
N THR A 16 24.38 23.54 4.90
CA THR A 16 24.97 22.85 6.06
C THR A 16 24.11 23.02 7.30
N LEU A 17 23.70 24.25 7.62
CA LEU A 17 22.81 24.52 8.76
C LEU A 17 21.45 23.86 8.59
N ARG A 18 20.84 23.98 7.40
CA ARG A 18 19.55 23.31 7.12
C ARG A 18 19.64 21.79 7.20
N ALA A 19 20.78 21.20 6.84
CA ALA A 19 21.00 19.77 6.95
C ALA A 19 21.23 19.32 8.40
N MET A 20 21.92 20.14 9.21
CA MET A 20 22.21 19.86 10.61
C MET A 20 20.94 19.79 11.46
N ILE A 21 20.02 20.74 11.29
CA ILE A 21 18.79 20.84 12.10
C ILE A 21 17.56 20.21 11.44
N ARG A 22 17.76 19.34 10.44
CA ARG A 22 16.64 18.71 9.72
C ARG A 22 15.93 17.71 10.62
N GLU A 23 14.66 17.93 10.89
CA GLU A 23 13.81 17.09 11.75
C GLU A 23 13.41 15.77 11.08
N THR A 24 13.17 15.77 9.76
CA THR A 24 12.67 14.59 9.03
C THR A 24 13.65 14.15 7.95
N ARG A 25 13.96 12.85 7.93
CA ARG A 25 14.80 12.21 6.90
C ARG A 25 14.06 11.02 6.31
N LEU A 26 14.34 10.74 5.05
CA LEU A 26 13.84 9.57 4.34
C LEU A 26 14.95 8.53 4.20
N SER A 27 14.57 7.26 4.29
CA SER A 27 15.41 6.11 3.96
C SER A 27 14.68 5.22 2.96
N SER A 28 15.41 4.57 2.05
CA SER A 28 14.81 3.59 1.14
C SER A 28 14.25 2.38 1.90
N SER A 29 14.80 2.05 3.07
CA SER A 29 14.33 0.97 3.94
C SER A 29 12.93 1.19 4.51
N GLN A 30 12.39 2.41 4.42
CA GLN A 30 11.02 2.74 4.85
C GLN A 30 9.99 2.51 3.74
N MET A 31 10.42 2.13 2.53
CA MET A 31 9.55 2.11 1.36
C MET A 31 9.18 0.70 0.93
N ILE A 32 7.91 0.51 0.62
CA ILE A 32 7.36 -0.71 0.00
C ILE A 32 6.98 -0.37 -1.45
N TYR A 33 7.44 -1.18 -2.40
CA TYR A 33 7.14 -0.99 -3.82
C TYR A 33 5.97 -1.87 -4.29
N PRO A 34 4.88 -1.27 -4.80
CA PRO A 34 3.77 -2.03 -5.37
C PRO A 34 4.12 -2.75 -6.68
N LEU A 35 3.70 -4.01 -6.81
CA LEU A 35 3.85 -4.83 -8.02
C LEU A 35 2.51 -5.40 -8.47
N PHE A 36 2.19 -5.26 -9.76
CA PHE A 36 1.00 -5.85 -10.38
C PHE A 36 1.37 -7.10 -11.16
N ILE A 37 0.82 -8.24 -10.75
CA ILE A 37 1.17 -9.54 -11.30
C ILE A 37 0.05 -10.06 -12.18
N MET A 38 0.38 -10.49 -13.38
CA MET A 38 -0.59 -11.01 -14.33
C MET A 38 -0.17 -12.36 -14.93
N PRO A 39 -1.09 -13.12 -15.56
CA PRO A 39 -0.77 -14.39 -16.18
C PRO A 39 0.06 -14.22 -17.47
N GLY A 40 0.83 -15.25 -17.80
CA GLY A 40 1.62 -15.31 -19.03
C GLY A 40 3.09 -15.62 -18.76
N LYS A 41 3.92 -15.46 -19.79
CA LYS A 41 5.36 -15.67 -19.75
C LYS A 41 6.08 -14.55 -20.51
N GLY A 42 7.11 -13.96 -19.91
CA GLY A 42 7.89 -12.88 -20.52
C GLY A 42 7.10 -11.60 -20.76
N LYS A 43 5.96 -11.41 -20.10
CA LYS A 43 5.08 -10.27 -20.36
C LYS A 43 5.38 -9.10 -19.42
N LYS A 44 5.33 -7.89 -19.98
CA LYS A 44 5.44 -6.62 -19.27
C LYS A 44 4.58 -5.58 -19.98
N GLU A 45 3.42 -5.24 -19.41
CA GLU A 45 2.43 -4.34 -19.99
C GLU A 45 2.40 -3.01 -19.24
N ALA A 46 2.49 -1.89 -19.96
CA ALA A 46 2.46 -0.57 -19.34
C ALA A 46 1.04 -0.20 -18.90
N ILE A 47 0.92 0.45 -17.74
CA ILE A 47 -0.35 1.00 -17.27
C ILE A 47 -0.43 2.46 -17.74
N SER A 48 -1.34 2.75 -18.66
CA SER A 48 -1.44 4.05 -19.32
C SER A 48 -1.68 5.22 -18.36
N SER A 49 -2.52 5.01 -17.35
CA SER A 49 -2.83 6.01 -16.32
C SER A 49 -1.74 6.16 -15.25
N MET A 50 -0.69 5.32 -15.29
CA MET A 50 0.43 5.35 -14.34
C MET A 50 1.78 5.22 -15.09
N PRO A 51 2.25 6.28 -15.76
CA PRO A 51 3.45 6.23 -16.59
C PRO A 51 4.70 5.75 -15.83
N GLY A 52 5.27 4.63 -16.29
CA GLY A 52 6.43 3.98 -15.66
C GLY A 52 6.08 2.80 -14.76
N VAL A 53 4.80 2.53 -14.54
CA VAL A 53 4.29 1.35 -13.81
C VAL A 53 3.80 0.30 -14.82
N TYR A 54 4.01 -0.97 -14.48
CA TYR A 54 3.75 -2.09 -15.37
C TYR A 54 3.04 -3.23 -14.65
N ARG A 55 2.22 -3.97 -15.39
CA ARG A 55 1.82 -5.35 -15.03
C ARG A 55 2.86 -6.31 -15.58
N ILE A 56 3.27 -7.29 -14.80
CA ILE A 56 4.33 -8.23 -15.16
C ILE A 56 3.90 -9.67 -14.94
N SER A 57 4.39 -10.59 -15.76
CA SER A 57 4.23 -12.02 -15.49
C SER A 57 5.17 -12.50 -14.38
N VAL A 58 4.80 -13.60 -13.71
CA VAL A 58 5.53 -14.16 -12.57
C VAL A 58 7.02 -14.34 -12.87
N ASP A 59 7.38 -14.84 -14.07
CA ASP A 59 8.78 -15.06 -14.47
C ASP A 59 9.64 -13.76 -14.53
N GLN A 60 9.00 -12.59 -14.60
CA GLN A 60 9.70 -11.31 -14.58
C GLN A 60 10.06 -10.84 -13.16
N LEU A 61 9.49 -11.48 -12.12
CA LEU A 61 9.68 -11.06 -10.72
C LEU A 61 11.13 -11.15 -10.27
N LYS A 62 11.89 -12.14 -10.74
CA LYS A 62 13.33 -12.23 -10.48
C LYS A 62 14.06 -10.93 -10.86
N LYS A 63 13.80 -10.44 -12.07
CA LYS A 63 14.44 -9.23 -12.59
C LYS A 63 13.97 -8.00 -11.83
N GLU A 64 12.68 -7.92 -11.52
CA GLU A 64 12.10 -6.77 -10.83
C GLU A 64 12.54 -6.69 -9.36
N ALA A 65 12.60 -7.82 -8.65
CA ALA A 65 13.13 -7.92 -7.29
C ALA A 65 14.58 -7.50 -7.23
N ARG A 66 15.42 -8.00 -8.16
CA ARG A 66 16.82 -7.59 -8.25
C ARG A 66 16.96 -6.09 -8.47
N ALA A 67 16.19 -5.51 -9.39
CA ALA A 67 16.20 -4.08 -9.64
C ALA A 67 15.75 -3.24 -8.43
N CYS A 68 14.88 -3.76 -7.57
CA CYS A 68 14.49 -3.12 -6.31
C CYS A 68 15.63 -3.18 -5.29
N MET A 69 16.18 -4.37 -5.04
CA MET A 69 17.26 -4.56 -4.07
C MET A 69 18.53 -3.79 -4.47
N ASP A 70 18.85 -3.75 -5.76
CA ASP A 70 20.00 -3.02 -6.29
C ASP A 70 19.95 -1.52 -5.94
N VAL A 71 18.76 -0.94 -5.71
CA VAL A 71 18.58 0.46 -5.25
C VAL A 71 18.24 0.57 -3.76
N GLY A 72 18.16 -0.53 -3.02
CA GLY A 72 17.94 -0.57 -1.58
C GLY A 72 16.47 -0.61 -1.17
N ILE A 73 15.60 -1.04 -2.08
CA ILE A 73 14.19 -1.37 -1.80
C ILE A 73 14.11 -2.87 -1.57
N ASN A 74 13.90 -3.26 -0.32
CA ASN A 74 13.87 -4.65 0.13
C ASN A 74 12.46 -5.10 0.53
N SER A 75 11.42 -4.34 0.17
CA SER A 75 10.03 -4.70 0.44
C SER A 75 9.14 -4.41 -0.75
N VAL A 76 8.28 -5.35 -1.09
CA VAL A 76 7.29 -5.23 -2.15
C VAL A 76 5.90 -5.60 -1.63
N ILE A 77 4.87 -5.01 -2.22
CA ILE A 77 3.48 -5.44 -2.00
C ILE A 77 2.89 -5.94 -3.32
N LEU A 78 2.32 -7.15 -3.28
CA LEU A 78 1.78 -7.83 -4.46
C LEU A 78 0.28 -7.56 -4.64
N PHE A 79 -0.08 -7.20 -5.87
CA PHE A 79 -1.46 -7.11 -6.36
C PHE A 79 -1.62 -8.09 -7.53
N GLY A 80 -2.66 -8.90 -7.53
CA GLY A 80 -2.79 -10.06 -8.41
C GLY A 80 -3.95 -9.91 -9.38
N LEU A 81 -3.67 -10.01 -10.68
CA LEU A 81 -4.70 -10.07 -11.71
C LEU A 81 -4.87 -11.54 -12.10
N PRO A 82 -5.97 -12.22 -11.71
CA PRO A 82 -6.18 -13.61 -12.05
C PRO A 82 -6.56 -13.77 -13.52
N GLU A 83 -6.42 -14.98 -14.05
CA GLU A 83 -6.85 -15.31 -15.42
C GLU A 83 -8.38 -15.37 -15.55
N LYS A 84 -9.06 -15.74 -14.46
CA LYS A 84 -10.52 -15.82 -14.37
C LYS A 84 -10.97 -15.24 -13.04
N LYS A 85 -12.13 -14.60 -13.08
CA LYS A 85 -12.85 -14.06 -11.92
C LYS A 85 -14.16 -14.83 -11.74
N ASP A 86 -14.65 -14.91 -10.51
CA ASP A 86 -15.93 -15.53 -10.17
C ASP A 86 -16.59 -14.78 -9.01
N ALA A 87 -17.85 -15.10 -8.69
CA ALA A 87 -18.62 -14.35 -7.70
C ALA A 87 -18.08 -14.40 -6.26
N VAL A 88 -17.15 -15.31 -5.93
CA VAL A 88 -16.58 -15.44 -4.57
C VAL A 88 -15.08 -15.12 -4.55
N GLY A 89 -14.50 -14.73 -5.68
CA GLY A 89 -13.08 -14.44 -5.79
C GLY A 89 -12.18 -15.63 -5.52
N SER A 90 -12.56 -16.84 -5.96
CA SER A 90 -11.85 -18.09 -5.57
C SER A 90 -10.36 -18.13 -5.93
N GLY A 91 -9.95 -17.33 -6.92
CA GLY A 91 -8.55 -17.14 -7.29
C GLY A 91 -7.68 -16.52 -6.20
N ALA A 92 -8.25 -15.79 -5.23
CA ALA A 92 -7.54 -15.15 -4.14
C ALA A 92 -6.92 -16.17 -3.18
N TYR A 93 -7.65 -17.25 -2.88
CA TYR A 93 -7.23 -18.29 -1.94
C TYR A 93 -6.87 -19.62 -2.60
N ALA A 94 -6.86 -19.69 -3.94
CA ALA A 94 -6.45 -20.89 -4.67
C ALA A 94 -4.99 -21.27 -4.37
N LYS A 95 -4.74 -22.57 -4.18
CA LYS A 95 -3.39 -23.12 -3.86
C LYS A 95 -2.28 -22.63 -4.81
N ASN A 96 -2.61 -22.51 -6.10
CA ASN A 96 -1.70 -22.06 -7.16
C ASN A 96 -2.20 -20.76 -7.82
N GLY A 97 -2.85 -19.88 -7.06
CA GLY A 97 -3.30 -18.57 -7.52
C GLY A 97 -2.13 -17.70 -7.99
N ILE A 98 -2.45 -16.57 -8.63
CA ILE A 98 -1.44 -15.70 -9.24
C ILE A 98 -0.48 -15.10 -8.19
N VAL A 99 -1.02 -14.71 -7.03
CA VAL A 99 -0.22 -14.18 -5.90
C VAL A 99 0.60 -15.28 -5.24
N GLN A 100 0.04 -16.46 -5.01
CA GLN A 100 0.76 -17.61 -4.42
C GLN A 100 1.99 -17.98 -5.26
N ARG A 101 1.83 -18.04 -6.59
CA ARG A 101 2.96 -18.29 -7.50
C ARG A 101 3.98 -17.15 -7.49
N ALA A 102 3.54 -15.90 -7.37
CA ALA A 102 4.42 -14.74 -7.27
C ALA A 102 5.26 -14.74 -5.98
N ILE A 103 4.63 -15.07 -4.85
CA ILE A 103 5.30 -15.20 -3.55
C ILE A 103 6.39 -16.28 -3.65
N GLN A 104 6.03 -17.48 -4.12
CA GLN A 104 6.97 -18.59 -4.26
C GLN A 104 8.15 -18.23 -5.17
N GLU A 105 7.90 -17.56 -6.30
CA GLU A 105 8.96 -17.10 -7.19
C GLU A 105 9.89 -16.10 -6.50
N LEU A 106 9.35 -15.12 -5.76
CA LEU A 106 10.15 -14.16 -5.01
C LEU A 106 10.97 -14.84 -3.91
N LYS A 107 10.36 -15.76 -3.14
CA LYS A 107 11.06 -16.50 -2.09
C LYS A 107 12.16 -17.40 -2.64
N ASN A 108 11.99 -17.96 -3.83
CA ASN A 108 13.01 -18.76 -4.49
C ASN A 108 14.16 -17.92 -5.07
N GLN A 109 13.87 -16.75 -5.67
CA GLN A 109 14.87 -15.97 -6.41
C GLN A 109 15.51 -14.83 -5.59
N ALA A 110 14.81 -14.34 -4.57
CA ALA A 110 15.19 -13.22 -3.72
C ALA A 110 14.66 -13.44 -2.29
N PRO A 111 15.16 -14.47 -1.56
CA PRO A 111 14.62 -14.84 -0.23
C PRO A 111 14.68 -13.71 0.81
N GLU A 112 15.60 -12.76 0.65
CA GLU A 112 15.75 -11.58 1.50
C GLU A 112 14.74 -10.46 1.21
N MET A 113 13.96 -10.58 0.12
CA MET A 113 12.88 -9.65 -0.16
C MET A 113 11.74 -9.89 0.83
N ASN A 114 11.34 -8.84 1.54
CA ASN A 114 10.11 -8.82 2.32
C ASN A 114 8.90 -8.72 1.37
N VAL A 115 8.09 -9.76 1.35
CA VAL A 115 6.93 -9.95 0.48
C VAL A 115 5.66 -9.71 1.29
N VAL A 116 5.10 -8.52 1.09
CA VAL A 116 3.79 -8.14 1.60
C VAL A 116 2.74 -8.51 0.57
N THR A 117 1.56 -8.95 1.01
CA THR A 117 0.47 -9.32 0.10
C THR A 117 -0.79 -8.51 0.42
N ASP A 118 -1.42 -7.93 -0.60
CA ASP A 118 -2.77 -7.38 -0.44
C ASP A 118 -3.75 -8.53 -0.22
N VAL A 119 -4.62 -8.39 0.79
CA VAL A 119 -5.70 -9.34 1.09
C VAL A 119 -7.03 -8.63 0.84
N CYS A 120 -7.66 -8.96 -0.28
CA CYS A 120 -8.95 -8.42 -0.71
C CYS A 120 -9.51 -9.29 -1.84
N LEU A 121 -10.82 -9.24 -2.11
CA LEU A 121 -11.44 -10.02 -3.17
C LEU A 121 -11.68 -9.23 -4.47
N CYS A 122 -11.51 -7.90 -4.48
CA CYS A 122 -11.96 -7.08 -5.62
C CYS A 122 -11.24 -7.34 -6.94
N GLU A 123 -10.02 -7.88 -6.90
CA GLU A 123 -9.25 -8.26 -8.09
C GLU A 123 -9.68 -9.61 -8.66
N TYR A 124 -10.42 -10.39 -7.86
CA TYR A 124 -10.78 -11.77 -8.12
C TYR A 124 -12.28 -11.97 -8.34
N THR A 125 -13.10 -11.04 -7.86
CA THR A 125 -14.55 -11.09 -8.06
C THR A 125 -14.96 -10.60 -9.45
N ASP A 126 -15.91 -11.29 -10.08
CA ASP A 126 -16.41 -10.88 -11.40
C ASP A 126 -17.16 -9.54 -11.34
N HIS A 127 -17.83 -9.25 -10.23
CA HIS A 127 -18.51 -7.98 -9.93
C HIS A 127 -17.59 -6.85 -9.43
N GLY A 128 -16.33 -7.15 -9.03
CA GLY A 128 -15.33 -6.16 -8.65
C GLY A 128 -15.49 -5.53 -7.25
N HIS A 129 -16.35 -6.07 -6.40
CA HIS A 129 -16.49 -5.65 -4.99
C HIS A 129 -15.47 -6.37 -4.09
N CYS A 130 -15.19 -5.79 -2.92
CA CYS A 130 -14.18 -6.30 -1.99
C CYS A 130 -14.58 -7.59 -1.26
N GLY A 131 -15.81 -8.06 -1.42
CA GLY A 131 -16.39 -9.14 -0.63
C GLY A 131 -17.50 -9.88 -1.36
N CYS A 132 -18.07 -10.89 -0.69
CA CYS A 132 -19.24 -11.63 -1.13
C CYS A 132 -20.46 -10.71 -1.29
N LEU A 133 -21.33 -11.02 -2.26
CA LEU A 133 -22.57 -10.27 -2.45
C LEU A 133 -23.79 -11.06 -2.00
N VAL A 134 -24.70 -10.40 -1.30
CA VAL A 134 -26.09 -10.81 -1.09
C VAL A 134 -26.98 -9.81 -1.81
N GLY A 135 -27.49 -10.21 -2.99
CA GLY A 135 -28.13 -9.27 -3.91
C GLY A 135 -27.11 -8.24 -4.45
N HIS A 136 -27.25 -6.98 -4.05
CA HIS A 136 -26.34 -5.89 -4.42
C HIS A 136 -25.54 -5.34 -3.24
N GLU A 137 -25.65 -5.94 -2.06
CA GLU A 137 -24.93 -5.53 -0.87
C GLU A 137 -23.75 -6.46 -0.61
N VAL A 138 -22.64 -5.88 -0.15
CA VAL A 138 -21.48 -6.67 0.27
C VAL A 138 -21.77 -7.20 1.67
N ASP A 139 -21.77 -8.53 1.80
CA ASP A 139 -21.99 -9.21 3.07
C ASP A 139 -20.68 -9.25 3.87
N ASN A 140 -20.69 -8.65 5.05
CA ASN A 140 -19.50 -8.52 5.89
C ASN A 140 -18.96 -9.89 6.32
N ASP A 141 -19.79 -10.66 7.03
CA ASP A 141 -19.37 -11.88 7.74
C ASP A 141 -19.01 -13.00 6.77
N ALA A 142 -19.78 -13.16 5.69
CA ALA A 142 -19.46 -14.10 4.62
C ALA A 142 -18.15 -13.74 3.90
N THR A 143 -17.74 -12.47 3.94
CA THR A 143 -16.46 -12.03 3.38
C THR A 143 -15.29 -12.34 4.32
N LEU A 144 -15.47 -12.24 5.65
CA LEU A 144 -14.41 -12.48 6.63
C LEU A 144 -13.76 -13.86 6.47
N GLU A 145 -14.57 -14.91 6.32
CA GLU A 145 -14.08 -16.29 6.13
C GLU A 145 -13.20 -16.40 4.87
N LEU A 146 -13.55 -15.72 3.79
CA LEU A 146 -12.79 -15.73 2.54
C LEU A 146 -11.49 -14.92 2.63
N LEU A 147 -11.51 -13.81 3.37
CA LEU A 147 -10.32 -13.00 3.63
C LEU A 147 -9.31 -13.78 4.47
N ALA A 148 -9.76 -14.46 5.52
CA ALA A 148 -8.93 -15.34 6.33
C ALA A 148 -8.34 -16.52 5.52
N LYS A 149 -9.14 -17.18 4.67
CA LYS A 149 -8.64 -18.19 3.72
C LYS A 149 -7.58 -17.62 2.77
N THR A 150 -7.77 -16.40 2.30
CA THR A 150 -6.82 -15.71 1.41
C THR A 150 -5.50 -15.43 2.13
N ALA A 151 -5.56 -14.83 3.32
CA ALA A 151 -4.39 -14.55 4.13
C ALA A 151 -3.61 -15.83 4.48
N LEU A 152 -4.30 -16.89 4.90
CA LEU A 152 -3.69 -18.18 5.18
C LEU A 152 -3.04 -18.80 3.92
N SER A 153 -3.69 -18.68 2.76
CA SER A 153 -3.14 -19.15 1.49
C SER A 153 -1.85 -18.41 1.12
N HIS A 154 -1.80 -17.08 1.34
CA HIS A 154 -0.60 -16.27 1.13
C HIS A 154 0.52 -16.63 2.12
N ALA A 155 0.20 -16.78 3.41
CA ALA A 155 1.16 -17.20 4.45
C ALA A 155 1.77 -18.57 4.13
N ARG A 156 0.95 -19.55 3.74
CA ARG A 156 1.40 -20.89 3.28
C ARG A 156 2.30 -20.83 2.04
N ALA A 157 2.12 -19.83 1.17
CA ALA A 157 2.98 -19.62 0.02
C ALA A 157 4.31 -18.93 0.38
N GLY A 158 4.44 -18.38 1.59
CA GLY A 158 5.64 -17.73 2.11
C GLY A 158 5.57 -16.20 2.16
N ALA A 159 4.39 -15.60 2.26
CA ALA A 159 4.27 -14.16 2.52
C ALA A 159 4.87 -13.83 3.89
N ASP A 160 5.63 -12.74 3.97
CA ASP A 160 6.18 -12.27 5.25
C ASP A 160 5.20 -11.40 6.01
N MET A 161 4.19 -10.86 5.33
CA MET A 161 3.17 -9.98 5.90
C MET A 161 1.92 -10.02 5.03
N VAL A 162 0.76 -9.98 5.68
CA VAL A 162 -0.53 -9.83 5.01
C VAL A 162 -1.09 -8.43 5.27
N ALA A 163 -1.76 -7.86 4.27
CA ALA A 163 -2.25 -6.49 4.33
C ALA A 163 -3.73 -6.41 3.88
N PRO A 164 -4.69 -6.64 4.79
CA PRO A 164 -6.12 -6.62 4.51
C PRO A 164 -6.59 -5.24 4.08
N SER A 165 -7.19 -5.13 2.89
CA SER A 165 -7.59 -3.86 2.28
C SER A 165 -9.07 -3.77 1.92
N ASP A 166 -9.86 -4.73 2.36
CA ASP A 166 -11.28 -4.91 2.11
C ASP A 166 -12.19 -3.86 2.78
N MET A 167 -11.85 -3.42 4.00
CA MET A 167 -12.68 -2.59 4.91
C MET A 167 -13.94 -3.29 5.46
N MET A 168 -13.87 -4.60 5.71
CA MET A 168 -14.91 -5.31 6.47
C MET A 168 -14.69 -5.12 7.97
N ASP A 169 -15.75 -5.17 8.77
CA ASP A 169 -15.67 -5.10 10.24
C ASP A 169 -15.22 -6.46 10.79
N GLY A 170 -14.29 -6.49 11.75
CA GLY A 170 -13.81 -7.75 12.36
C GLY A 170 -12.75 -8.52 11.57
N ARG A 171 -12.30 -8.00 10.41
CA ARG A 171 -11.37 -8.75 9.53
C ARG A 171 -10.03 -9.05 10.18
N ILE A 172 -9.54 -8.20 11.08
CA ILE A 172 -8.20 -8.39 11.64
C ILE A 172 -8.24 -9.53 12.64
N SER A 173 -9.27 -9.59 13.48
CA SER A 173 -9.44 -10.70 14.43
C SER A 173 -9.59 -12.04 13.69
N GLU A 174 -10.44 -12.11 12.67
CA GLU A 174 -10.68 -13.37 11.94
C GLU A 174 -9.41 -13.87 11.22
N ILE A 175 -8.65 -12.95 10.60
CA ILE A 175 -7.37 -13.26 9.95
C ILE A 175 -6.33 -13.70 10.99
N ARG A 176 -6.19 -12.97 12.10
CA ARG A 176 -5.24 -13.28 13.18
C ARG A 176 -5.51 -14.67 13.76
N SER A 177 -6.75 -14.95 14.13
CA SER A 177 -7.17 -16.25 14.66
C SER A 177 -6.89 -17.38 13.67
N THR A 178 -7.26 -17.21 12.40
CA THR A 178 -7.01 -18.23 11.36
C THR A 178 -5.51 -18.49 11.15
N LEU A 179 -4.68 -17.45 11.14
CA LEU A 179 -3.23 -17.60 11.03
C LEU A 179 -2.65 -18.31 12.26
N ASP A 180 -3.09 -17.96 13.47
CA ASP A 180 -2.65 -18.57 14.72
C ASP A 180 -2.98 -20.06 14.79
N GLU A 181 -4.22 -20.44 14.46
CA GLU A 181 -4.70 -21.82 14.45
C GLU A 181 -3.97 -22.71 13.43
N ASN A 182 -3.27 -22.10 12.46
CA ASN A 182 -2.53 -22.79 11.41
C ASN A 182 -1.01 -22.62 11.52
N ASP A 183 -0.49 -22.28 12.71
CA ASP A 183 0.94 -22.13 13.01
C ASP A 183 1.65 -20.95 12.30
N PHE A 184 0.89 -19.95 11.82
CA PHE A 184 1.40 -18.70 11.22
C PHE A 184 1.32 -17.50 12.18
N HIS A 185 1.48 -17.76 13.49
CA HIS A 185 1.39 -16.74 14.55
C HIS A 185 2.43 -15.61 14.44
N MET A 186 3.54 -15.86 13.76
CA MET A 186 4.60 -14.86 13.53
C MET A 186 4.42 -14.03 12.25
N VAL A 187 3.37 -14.27 11.46
CA VAL A 187 3.10 -13.46 10.26
C VAL A 187 2.37 -12.18 10.69
N PRO A 188 2.96 -11.00 10.52
CA PRO A 188 2.34 -9.73 10.87
C PRO A 188 1.19 -9.35 9.92
N ILE A 189 0.27 -8.56 10.46
CA ILE A 189 -0.88 -7.98 9.78
C ILE A 189 -0.68 -6.46 9.68
N MET A 190 -0.49 -5.95 8.47
CA MET A 190 -0.50 -4.52 8.17
C MET A 190 -1.88 -4.10 7.69
N SER A 191 -2.72 -3.69 8.62
CA SER A 191 -4.10 -3.36 8.32
C SER A 191 -4.23 -2.04 7.55
N TYR A 192 -5.08 -2.02 6.53
CA TYR A 192 -5.61 -0.80 5.94
C TYR A 192 -6.68 -0.15 6.83
N ALA A 193 -6.34 0.02 8.12
CA ALA A 193 -7.23 0.45 9.18
C ALA A 193 -8.05 1.69 8.82
N VAL A 194 -7.43 2.69 8.22
CA VAL A 194 -8.11 3.90 7.79
C VAL A 194 -8.05 4.00 6.27
N LYS A 195 -9.02 3.39 5.59
CA LYS A 195 -9.15 3.42 4.13
C LYS A 195 -10.45 4.11 3.71
N TYR A 196 -10.28 5.30 3.14
CA TYR A 196 -11.39 6.13 2.67
C TYR A 196 -11.92 5.70 1.30
N ALA A 197 -13.20 5.98 1.05
CA ALA A 197 -13.88 5.91 -0.24
C ALA A 197 -13.42 7.05 -1.18
N SER A 198 -12.13 7.06 -1.49
CA SER A 198 -11.47 8.19 -2.15
C SER A 198 -11.60 8.17 -3.67
N ALA A 199 -11.66 9.36 -4.25
CA ALA A 199 -11.57 9.58 -5.70
C ALA A 199 -10.15 9.38 -6.26
N PHE A 200 -9.13 9.29 -5.42
CA PHE A 200 -7.72 9.15 -5.86
C PHE A 200 -7.36 7.74 -6.37
N TYR A 201 -8.28 6.78 -6.39
CA TYR A 201 -8.00 5.39 -6.80
C TYR A 201 -8.21 5.09 -8.28
N GLY A 202 -8.66 6.05 -9.10
CA GLY A 202 -8.97 5.84 -10.53
C GLY A 202 -7.87 5.04 -11.26
N PRO A 203 -6.60 5.50 -11.26
CA PRO A 203 -5.53 4.79 -11.96
C PRO A 203 -5.22 3.39 -11.41
N PHE A 204 -5.50 3.12 -10.13
CA PHE A 204 -5.34 1.78 -9.56
C PHE A 204 -6.40 0.83 -10.10
N ARG A 205 -7.64 1.31 -10.28
CA ARG A 205 -8.71 0.48 -10.86
C ARG A 205 -8.37 0.06 -12.28
N ASP A 206 -7.75 0.95 -13.05
CA ASP A 206 -7.17 0.58 -14.35
C ASP A 206 -6.04 -0.43 -14.15
N ALA A 207 -5.10 -0.19 -13.24
CA ALA A 207 -3.95 -1.06 -13.02
C ALA A 207 -4.30 -2.51 -12.62
N ALA A 208 -5.25 -2.66 -11.70
CA ALA A 208 -5.66 -3.93 -11.09
C ALA A 208 -6.91 -4.54 -11.71
N ASP A 209 -7.55 -3.86 -12.68
CA ASP A 209 -8.79 -4.29 -13.34
C ASP A 209 -9.91 -4.64 -12.33
N CYS A 210 -10.14 -3.77 -11.34
CA CYS A 210 -11.00 -4.07 -10.18
C CYS A 210 -12.12 -3.04 -9.95
N ALA A 211 -12.51 -2.29 -10.97
CA ALA A 211 -13.65 -1.38 -10.85
C ALA A 211 -14.94 -2.19 -10.57
N PRO A 212 -15.76 -1.80 -9.56
CA PRO A 212 -17.07 -2.39 -9.36
C PRO A 212 -17.93 -2.26 -10.62
N GLN A 213 -18.62 -3.33 -11.02
CA GLN A 213 -19.51 -3.30 -12.18
C GLN A 213 -20.76 -2.44 -11.93
N PHE A 214 -21.16 -2.30 -10.67
CA PHE A 214 -22.28 -1.47 -10.24
C PHE A 214 -21.94 -0.79 -8.90
N GLY A 215 -22.70 0.26 -8.56
CA GLY A 215 -22.55 0.98 -7.30
C GLY A 215 -21.15 1.58 -7.09
N ASP A 216 -20.75 1.66 -5.83
CA ASP A 216 -19.43 2.09 -5.41
C ASP A 216 -18.98 1.34 -4.15
N ARG A 217 -17.93 1.82 -3.48
CA ARG A 217 -17.35 1.18 -2.29
C ARG A 217 -17.70 1.91 -1.00
N ARG A 218 -18.64 2.86 -1.01
CA ARG A 218 -18.95 3.75 0.12
C ARG A 218 -19.74 3.08 1.25
N SER A 219 -20.29 1.89 1.01
CA SER A 219 -20.96 1.12 2.07
C SER A 219 -19.98 0.47 3.05
N TYR A 220 -18.69 0.46 2.76
CA TYR A 220 -17.66 -0.14 3.61
C TYR A 220 -16.37 0.71 3.67
N GLN A 221 -15.97 1.40 2.61
CA GLN A 221 -14.90 2.39 2.70
C GLN A 221 -15.40 3.69 3.31
N MET A 222 -14.62 4.26 4.24
CA MET A 222 -15.02 5.40 5.05
C MET A 222 -15.27 6.69 4.25
N ASP A 223 -16.10 7.58 4.77
CA ASP A 223 -16.31 8.91 4.19
C ASP A 223 -15.06 9.80 4.37
N PRO A 224 -14.49 10.37 3.30
CA PRO A 224 -13.41 11.36 3.37
C PRO A 224 -13.61 12.53 4.34
N ALA A 225 -14.87 12.87 4.67
CA ALA A 225 -15.19 13.94 5.62
C ALA A 225 -14.96 13.56 7.09
N ASN A 226 -14.77 12.28 7.41
CA ASN A 226 -14.86 11.77 8.77
C ASN A 226 -13.50 11.52 9.43
N SER A 227 -12.94 12.56 10.05
CA SER A 227 -11.67 12.44 10.77
C SER A 227 -11.80 11.77 12.14
N ARG A 228 -12.98 11.79 12.79
CA ARG A 228 -13.20 11.13 14.09
C ARG A 228 -13.41 9.63 13.95
N GLU A 229 -14.05 9.22 12.85
CA GLU A 229 -14.24 7.81 12.51
C GLU A 229 -12.91 7.11 12.29
N ALA A 230 -11.94 7.78 11.66
CA ALA A 230 -10.60 7.24 11.45
C ALA A 230 -9.90 6.76 12.73
N LEU A 231 -10.09 7.46 13.85
CA LEU A 231 -9.54 7.02 15.13
C LEU A 231 -10.28 5.80 15.68
N ARG A 232 -11.60 5.71 15.48
CA ARG A 232 -12.37 4.53 15.91
C ARG A 232 -11.97 3.30 15.12
N GLU A 233 -11.89 3.40 13.80
CA GLU A 233 -11.43 2.33 12.91
C GLU A 233 -10.04 1.83 13.29
N ALA A 234 -9.10 2.76 13.49
CA ALA A 234 -7.76 2.41 13.97
C ALA A 234 -7.79 1.73 15.36
N THR A 235 -8.64 2.21 16.28
CA THR A 235 -8.77 1.62 17.62
C THR A 235 -9.26 0.17 17.54
N LEU A 236 -10.30 -0.08 16.74
CA LEU A 236 -10.84 -1.42 16.54
C LEU A 236 -9.77 -2.38 16.02
N ASP A 237 -9.02 -1.97 14.99
CA ASP A 237 -7.95 -2.81 14.44
C ASP A 237 -6.79 -3.06 15.43
N VAL A 238 -6.48 -2.10 16.32
CA VAL A 238 -5.52 -2.33 17.41
C VAL A 238 -6.05 -3.39 18.38
N GLU A 239 -7.32 -3.27 18.78
CA GLU A 239 -7.96 -4.22 19.70
C GLU A 239 -8.06 -5.63 19.09
N GLU A 240 -8.22 -5.72 17.77
CA GLU A 240 -8.25 -6.97 17.01
C GLU A 240 -6.86 -7.58 16.72
N GLY A 241 -5.77 -6.87 17.07
CA GLY A 241 -4.41 -7.40 16.98
C GLY A 241 -3.66 -7.09 15.69
N ALA A 242 -3.94 -5.94 15.05
CA ALA A 242 -3.09 -5.46 13.95
C ALA A 242 -1.68 -5.10 14.45
N ASP A 243 -0.66 -5.46 13.68
CA ASP A 243 0.74 -5.12 13.99
C ASP A 243 1.13 -3.74 13.47
N ILE A 244 0.50 -3.30 12.37
CA ILE A 244 0.75 -2.02 11.70
C ILE A 244 -0.58 -1.43 11.25
N LEU A 245 -0.80 -0.15 11.53
CA LEU A 245 -1.97 0.59 11.05
C LEU A 245 -1.62 1.35 9.78
N MET A 246 -2.56 1.50 8.85
CA MET A 246 -2.33 2.26 7.61
C MET A 246 -3.42 3.30 7.33
N VAL A 247 -2.98 4.47 6.86
CA VAL A 247 -3.85 5.49 6.26
C VAL A 247 -3.76 5.45 4.73
N LYS A 248 -4.92 5.38 4.07
CA LYS A 248 -5.04 5.39 2.60
C LYS A 248 -6.24 6.22 2.16
N PRO A 249 -6.06 7.22 1.27
CA PRO A 249 -4.80 7.77 0.70
C PRO A 249 -3.93 8.53 1.70
N ALA A 250 -2.75 9.00 1.29
CA ALA A 250 -1.82 9.68 2.18
C ALA A 250 -1.81 11.21 2.04
N VAL A 251 -1.66 11.75 0.83
CA VAL A 251 -1.30 13.18 0.65
C VAL A 251 -2.41 14.13 1.09
N ALA A 252 -3.65 13.76 0.86
CA ALA A 252 -4.82 14.53 1.29
C ALA A 252 -5.24 14.24 2.75
N TYR A 253 -4.53 13.37 3.46
CA TYR A 253 -4.89 12.86 4.79
C TYR A 253 -3.71 12.90 5.77
N LEU A 254 -2.76 13.84 5.57
CA LEU A 254 -1.61 14.01 6.45
C LEU A 254 -2.02 14.38 7.88
N ASP A 255 -3.14 15.06 8.05
CA ASP A 255 -3.75 15.35 9.34
C ASP A 255 -4.19 14.07 10.06
N ILE A 256 -4.73 13.10 9.32
CA ILE A 256 -5.12 11.80 9.87
C ILE A 256 -3.89 10.98 10.26
N ILE A 257 -2.84 10.97 9.43
CA ILE A 257 -1.57 10.30 9.77
C ILE A 257 -0.98 10.89 11.06
N SER A 258 -0.97 12.22 11.18
CA SER A 258 -0.48 12.90 12.39
C SER A 258 -1.29 12.53 13.62
N ARG A 259 -2.62 12.50 13.50
CA ARG A 259 -3.49 12.12 14.62
C ARG A 259 -3.29 10.67 15.04
N LEU A 260 -3.18 9.74 14.10
CA LEU A 260 -2.88 8.35 14.44
C LEU A 260 -1.52 8.24 15.13
N ARG A 261 -0.52 9.03 14.69
CA ARG A 261 0.83 9.00 15.29
C ARG A 261 0.84 9.52 16.72
N ASP A 262 -0.02 10.49 17.03
CA ASP A 262 -0.16 11.07 18.37
C ASP A 262 -0.95 10.14 19.31
N GLU A 263 -1.88 9.34 18.79
CA GLU A 263 -2.81 8.52 19.60
C GLU A 263 -2.36 7.06 19.79
N PHE A 264 -1.64 6.47 18.82
CA PHE A 264 -1.25 5.06 18.84
C PHE A 264 0.26 4.88 18.87
N ASP A 265 0.74 3.87 19.61
CA ASP A 265 2.16 3.51 19.67
C ASP A 265 2.61 2.61 18.49
N LEU A 266 1.66 1.91 17.83
CA LEU A 266 1.95 1.03 16.71
C LEU A 266 2.63 1.78 15.54
N PRO A 267 3.41 1.07 14.70
CA PRO A 267 3.92 1.65 13.46
C PRO A 267 2.78 2.07 12.53
N ILE A 268 2.98 3.18 11.82
CA ILE A 268 1.99 3.71 10.87
C ILE A 268 2.52 3.61 9.45
N ALA A 269 1.83 2.87 8.60
CA ALA A 269 2.02 2.90 7.17
C ALA A 269 1.15 4.00 6.51
N ALA A 270 1.62 4.52 5.40
CA ALA A 270 0.85 5.45 4.57
C ALA A 270 0.99 5.11 3.10
N TYR A 271 -0.14 5.10 2.39
CA TYR A 271 -0.16 4.74 0.97
C TYR A 271 -0.20 6.00 0.10
N HIS A 272 0.90 6.27 -0.60
CA HIS A 272 0.95 7.26 -1.69
C HIS A 272 0.31 6.66 -2.95
N VAL A 273 -0.99 6.90 -3.12
CA VAL A 273 -1.84 6.10 -4.02
C VAL A 273 -1.66 6.47 -5.48
N SER A 274 -2.29 5.67 -6.35
CA SER A 274 -2.13 5.73 -7.80
C SER A 274 -2.52 7.09 -8.40
N GLY A 275 -3.57 7.74 -7.89
CA GLY A 275 -3.97 9.08 -8.32
C GLY A 275 -2.96 10.15 -7.92
N GLU A 276 -2.40 10.06 -6.71
CA GLU A 276 -1.35 10.97 -6.23
C GLU A 276 -0.09 10.86 -7.10
N TYR A 277 0.30 9.62 -7.42
CA TYR A 277 1.37 9.33 -8.40
C TYR A 277 1.09 9.92 -9.78
N ALA A 278 -0.10 9.65 -10.33
CA ALA A 278 -0.48 10.09 -11.67
C ALA A 278 -0.54 11.62 -11.78
N MET A 279 -1.03 12.32 -10.75
CA MET A 279 -1.04 13.79 -10.71
C MET A 279 0.38 14.36 -10.85
N ILE A 280 1.36 13.81 -10.12
CA ILE A 280 2.76 14.24 -10.21
C ILE A 280 3.32 13.93 -11.60
N LYS A 281 3.16 12.69 -12.10
CA LYS A 281 3.66 12.30 -13.43
C LYS A 281 3.05 13.15 -14.55
N ALA A 282 1.76 13.45 -14.50
CA ALA A 282 1.07 14.25 -15.51
C ALA A 282 1.56 15.70 -15.53
N ALA A 283 1.64 16.37 -14.37
CA ALA A 283 2.13 17.75 -14.29
C ALA A 283 3.62 17.86 -14.67
N ALA A 284 4.45 16.89 -14.26
CA ALA A 284 5.86 16.83 -14.63
C ALA A 284 6.04 16.57 -16.13
N GLY A 285 5.25 15.67 -16.72
CA GLY A 285 5.28 15.37 -18.16
C GLY A 285 4.92 16.57 -19.04
N LYS A 286 4.18 17.55 -18.49
CA LYS A 286 3.89 18.84 -19.15
C LYS A 286 4.90 19.95 -18.84
N GLY A 287 5.92 19.65 -18.02
CA GLY A 287 6.92 20.64 -17.58
C GLY A 287 6.38 21.69 -16.62
N TRP A 288 5.21 21.48 -16.00
CA TRP A 288 4.61 22.45 -15.06
C TRP A 288 5.28 22.42 -13.70
N ILE A 289 5.85 21.27 -13.33
CA ILE A 289 6.56 21.06 -12.07
C ILE A 289 7.85 20.27 -12.32
N ASP A 290 8.82 20.45 -11.41
CA ASP A 290 9.96 19.54 -11.29
C ASP A 290 9.50 18.25 -10.59
N GLY A 291 9.32 17.18 -11.38
CA GLY A 291 8.74 15.92 -10.92
C GLY A 291 9.55 15.25 -9.81
N GLU A 292 10.88 15.26 -9.89
CA GLU A 292 11.73 14.65 -8.85
C GLU A 292 11.66 15.42 -7.54
N ARG A 293 11.69 16.76 -7.60
CA ARG A 293 11.60 17.60 -6.40
C ARG A 293 10.24 17.45 -5.73
N VAL A 294 9.15 17.47 -6.50
CA VAL A 294 7.79 17.31 -5.95
C VAL A 294 7.60 15.91 -5.39
N MET A 295 8.03 14.85 -6.09
CA MET A 295 8.03 13.48 -5.55
C MET A 295 8.73 13.40 -4.20
N ALA A 296 9.96 13.92 -4.10
CA ALA A 296 10.74 13.86 -2.86
C ALA A 296 10.09 14.66 -1.72
N GLU A 297 9.51 15.82 -2.01
CA GLU A 297 8.82 16.65 -1.01
C GLU A 297 7.49 16.04 -0.55
N THR A 298 6.77 15.37 -1.45
CA THR A 298 5.55 14.62 -1.14
C THR A 298 5.85 13.50 -0.16
N LEU A 299 6.82 12.63 -0.47
CA LEU A 299 7.20 11.52 0.42
C LEU A 299 7.77 12.03 1.76
N LEU A 300 8.52 13.13 1.74
CA LEU A 300 9.02 13.78 2.95
C LEU A 300 7.86 14.29 3.83
N SER A 301 6.80 14.83 3.22
CA SER A 301 5.64 15.33 3.94
C SER A 301 4.82 14.21 4.57
N ILE A 302 4.68 13.07 3.89
CA ILE A 302 4.06 11.86 4.46
C ILE A 302 4.88 11.36 5.66
N ARG A 303 6.20 11.26 5.54
CA ARG A 303 7.08 10.88 6.66
C ARG A 303 6.99 11.87 7.82
N ARG A 304 7.00 13.17 7.53
CA ARG A 304 6.90 14.25 8.54
C ARG A 304 5.59 14.20 9.30
N ALA A 305 4.51 13.80 8.65
CA ALA A 305 3.21 13.63 9.28
C ALA A 305 3.18 12.47 10.29
N GLY A 306 4.18 11.57 10.31
CA GLY A 306 4.28 10.51 11.31
C GLY A 306 4.30 9.10 10.75
N ALA A 307 4.15 8.91 9.44
CA ALA A 307 4.25 7.57 8.84
C ALA A 307 5.66 6.99 9.01
N ASP A 308 5.76 5.74 9.42
CA ASP A 308 6.99 4.96 9.54
C ASP A 308 7.29 4.19 8.25
N ILE A 309 6.25 3.78 7.53
CA ILE A 309 6.30 2.98 6.31
C ILE A 309 5.59 3.72 5.17
N LEU A 310 6.20 3.77 3.99
CA LEU A 310 5.70 4.44 2.81
C LEU A 310 5.45 3.44 1.69
N ILE A 311 4.19 3.21 1.33
CA ILE A 311 3.85 2.45 0.13
C ILE A 311 3.77 3.44 -1.04
N THR A 312 4.64 3.29 -2.04
CA THR A 312 4.69 4.25 -3.14
C THR A 312 5.22 3.66 -4.45
N TYR A 313 4.56 4.00 -5.56
CA TYR A 313 5.02 3.66 -6.90
C TYR A 313 6.31 4.40 -7.32
N PHE A 314 6.73 5.41 -6.54
CA PHE A 314 8.01 6.10 -6.72
C PHE A 314 9.17 5.46 -5.92
N ALA A 315 8.98 4.31 -5.25
CA ALA A 315 9.97 3.79 -4.31
C ALA A 315 11.38 3.67 -4.92
N ARG A 316 11.49 3.08 -6.13
CA ARG A 316 12.78 2.97 -6.83
C ARG A 316 13.36 4.31 -7.26
N ASP A 317 12.53 5.23 -7.73
CA ASP A 317 12.96 6.56 -8.16
C ASP A 317 13.50 7.36 -6.97
N MET A 318 12.79 7.34 -5.85
CA MET A 318 13.22 7.98 -4.61
C MET A 318 14.49 7.33 -4.03
N ALA A 319 14.60 6.00 -4.08
CA ALA A 319 15.79 5.30 -3.60
C ALA A 319 17.06 5.66 -4.38
N LYS A 320 16.96 5.78 -5.72
CA LYS A 320 18.06 6.28 -6.57
C LYS A 320 18.44 7.70 -6.16
N LEU A 321 17.46 8.59 -6.02
CA LEU A 321 17.68 9.98 -5.62
C LEU A 321 18.35 10.10 -4.24
N LEU A 322 18.01 9.22 -3.29
CA LEU A 322 18.63 9.19 -1.97
C LEU A 322 20.10 8.74 -2.04
N ARG A 323 20.44 7.79 -2.91
CA ARG A 323 21.83 7.33 -3.10
C ARG A 323 22.72 8.35 -3.77
N GLU A 324 22.20 9.14 -4.71
CA GLU A 324 22.95 10.21 -5.37
C GLU A 324 23.23 11.41 -4.45
N ARG A 325 22.40 11.56 -3.40
CA ARG A 325 22.49 12.67 -2.44
C ARG A 325 23.17 12.30 -1.11
N GLY A 326 23.35 11.00 -0.85
CA GLY A 326 24.04 10.45 0.32
C GLY A 326 25.53 10.36 0.08
#